data_AF-A0AAU5DIM7-F1
#
_entry.id   AF-A0AAU5DIM7-F1
#
_cell.length_a   1.000
_cell.length_b   1.000
_cell.length_c   1.000
_cell.angle_alpha   90.00
_cell.angle_beta   90.00
_cell.angle_gamma   90.00
#
_symmetry.space_group_name_H-M   'P 1'
#
loop_
_entity.id
_entity.type
_entity.pdbx_description
1 polymer ?
#
loop_
_entity_poly.entity_id
_entity_poly.type
_entity_poly.pdbx_seq_one_letter_code
_entity_poly.pdbx_strand_id
1 'polypeptide(L)'
;MLTSTTIRCAQCRCTDLEPRLVQQAGTSKDVIGFDCRGCNAGWGVLETPQFSGPDYRCAYDGAPSPDAEQFALAALAEQGAADVGEVRTFLLRKAALLDRLAYDSELDRFRGLHSEAVIERINSQAAQAACDLMGFDHEAMDVYVAGPTTPGSVADGTGLDGGAARAYVRQEYRAWLDGRQ
;
A
#
# COMPACT_ATOMS: atom_id res chain seq x y z
N MET A 1 -13.45 -0.26 -23.60
CA MET A 1 -12.08 -0.38 -23.05
C MET A 1 -11.74 0.93 -22.37
N LEU A 2 -11.43 0.90 -21.08
CA LEU A 2 -10.92 2.08 -20.37
C LEU A 2 -9.49 2.33 -20.85
N THR A 3 -9.29 3.21 -21.84
CA THR A 3 -7.96 3.65 -22.30
C THR A 3 -7.41 4.75 -21.38
N SER A 4 -7.53 4.57 -20.06
CA SER A 4 -6.84 5.43 -19.09
C SER A 4 -5.41 4.93 -19.00
N THR A 5 -4.47 5.67 -19.58
CA THR A 5 -3.04 5.35 -19.66
C THR A 5 -2.34 5.19 -18.31
N THR A 6 -3.03 5.49 -17.20
CA THR A 6 -2.49 5.44 -15.84
C THR A 6 -2.68 4.11 -15.12
N ILE A 7 -3.72 3.32 -15.41
CA ILE A 7 -3.99 2.10 -14.63
C ILE A 7 -3.31 0.90 -15.30
N ARG A 8 -2.43 0.23 -14.54
CA ARG A 8 -1.70 -0.96 -14.97
C ARG A 8 -1.89 -2.09 -13.97
N CYS A 9 -1.84 -3.33 -14.44
CA CYS A 9 -1.79 -4.49 -13.55
C CYS A 9 -0.57 -4.40 -12.63
N ALA A 10 -0.81 -4.54 -11.33
CA ALA A 10 0.25 -4.55 -10.31
C ALA A 10 1.25 -5.70 -10.50
N GLN A 11 0.79 -6.85 -11.00
CA GLN A 11 1.63 -8.04 -11.16
C GLN A 11 2.46 -8.01 -12.45
N CYS A 12 1.81 -7.84 -13.61
CA CYS A 12 2.48 -7.98 -14.91
C CYS A 12 2.57 -6.68 -15.72
N ARG A 13 2.12 -5.55 -15.16
CA ARG A 13 2.18 -4.21 -15.76
C ARG A 13 1.37 -4.05 -17.07
N CYS A 14 0.55 -5.05 -17.41
CA CYS A 14 -0.39 -5.05 -18.55
C CYS A 14 -1.34 -3.84 -18.45
N THR A 15 -1.73 -3.29 -19.60
CA THR A 15 -2.81 -2.29 -19.71
C THR A 15 -4.12 -2.90 -20.18
N ASP A 16 -4.14 -4.20 -20.49
CA ASP A 16 -5.35 -4.90 -20.92
C ASP A 16 -6.16 -5.34 -19.70
N LEU A 17 -7.00 -4.42 -19.24
CA LEU A 17 -7.80 -4.54 -18.02
C LEU A 17 -9.28 -4.59 -18.35
N GLU A 18 -9.98 -5.57 -17.76
CA GLU A 18 -11.43 -5.73 -17.86
C GLU A 18 -12.09 -5.24 -16.57
N PRO A 19 -12.97 -4.22 -16.63
CA PRO A 19 -13.64 -3.71 -15.44
C PRO A 19 -14.74 -4.68 -14.98
N ARG A 20 -14.73 -5.01 -13.69
CA ARG A 20 -15.84 -5.70 -13.02
C ARG A 20 -16.89 -4.68 -12.62
N LEU A 21 -18.12 -4.92 -13.05
CA LEU A 21 -19.24 -4.00 -12.84
C LEU A 21 -20.23 -4.60 -11.84
N VAL A 22 -20.70 -3.79 -10.89
CA VAL A 22 -21.89 -4.08 -10.10
C VAL A 22 -23.04 -3.23 -10.59
N GLN A 23 -24.22 -3.83 -10.70
CA GLN A 23 -25.42 -3.10 -11.03
C GLN A 23 -26.03 -2.53 -9.75
N GLN A 24 -26.13 -1.21 -9.65
CA GLN A 24 -26.89 -0.59 -8.57
C GLN A 24 -28.39 -0.63 -8.90
N ALA A 25 -29.24 -0.36 -7.91
CA ALA A 25 -30.68 -0.25 -8.11
C ALA A 25 -30.99 0.87 -9.13
N GLY A 26 -31.22 0.48 -10.39
CA GLY A 26 -31.37 1.38 -11.53
C GLY A 26 -30.61 0.91 -12.78
N THR A 27 -30.25 1.87 -13.64
CA THR A 27 -29.49 1.64 -14.89
C THR A 27 -28.00 1.95 -14.79
N SER A 28 -27.53 2.50 -13.66
CA SER A 28 -26.11 2.75 -13.43
C SER A 28 -25.36 1.47 -13.11
N LYS A 29 -24.17 1.33 -13.71
CA LYS A 29 -23.20 0.28 -13.40
C LYS A 29 -21.97 0.93 -12.80
N ASP A 30 -21.61 0.52 -11.60
CA ASP A 30 -20.40 1.01 -10.93
C ASP A 30 -19.25 0.03 -11.13
N VAL A 31 -18.05 0.55 -11.31
CA VAL A 31 -16.83 -0.26 -11.37
C VAL A 31 -16.44 -0.64 -9.94
N ILE A 32 -16.46 -1.93 -9.64
CA ILE A 32 -16.07 -2.47 -8.33
C ILE A 32 -14.65 -3.04 -8.33
N GLY A 33 -14.03 -3.19 -9.50
CA GLY A 33 -12.69 -3.72 -9.62
C GLY A 33 -12.27 -3.96 -11.07
N PHE A 34 -11.12 -4.60 -11.23
CA PHE A 34 -10.51 -4.91 -12.53
C PHE A 34 -9.95 -6.33 -12.53
N ASP A 35 -9.94 -6.96 -13.70
CA ASP A 35 -9.23 -8.20 -14.00
C ASP A 35 -8.19 -7.93 -15.10
N CYS A 36 -6.91 -8.27 -14.91
CA CYS A 36 -5.90 -8.18 -15.99
C CYS A 36 -5.99 -9.40 -16.88
N ARG A 37 -6.18 -9.19 -18.19
CA ARG A 37 -6.21 -10.28 -19.18
C ARG A 37 -4.85 -10.92 -19.43
N GLY A 38 -3.76 -10.25 -19.06
CA GLY A 38 -2.39 -10.75 -19.23
C GLY A 38 -1.98 -11.80 -18.19
N CYS A 39 -2.33 -11.62 -16.91
CA CYS A 39 -1.94 -12.55 -15.83
C CYS A 39 -3.13 -13.10 -15.01
N ASN A 40 -4.36 -12.75 -15.38
CA ASN A 40 -5.59 -13.17 -14.71
C ASN A 40 -5.71 -12.73 -13.23
N ALA A 41 -4.90 -11.78 -12.79
CA ALA A 41 -5.02 -11.16 -11.47
C ALA A 41 -6.22 -10.21 -11.44
N GLY A 42 -6.98 -10.22 -10.33
CA GLY A 42 -8.13 -9.33 -10.15
C GLY A 42 -8.12 -8.63 -8.80
N TRP A 43 -8.51 -7.35 -8.78
CA TRP A 43 -8.46 -6.48 -7.59
C TRP A 43 -9.67 -5.54 -7.52
N GLY A 44 -9.98 -5.04 -6.33
CA GLY A 44 -11.06 -4.08 -6.09
C GLY A 44 -10.72 -2.66 -6.54
N VAL A 45 -11.71 -1.79 -6.77
CA VAL A 45 -11.46 -0.42 -7.28
C VAL A 45 -10.56 0.39 -6.33
N LEU A 46 -10.68 0.19 -5.02
CA LEU A 46 -9.84 0.82 -4.00
C LEU A 46 -8.40 0.27 -3.94
N GLU A 47 -8.20 -0.91 -4.54
CA GLU A 47 -6.90 -1.57 -4.64
C GLU A 47 -6.15 -1.14 -5.91
N THR A 48 -6.80 -0.36 -6.77
CA THR A 48 -6.22 0.12 -8.03
C THR A 48 -4.98 0.95 -7.74
N PRO A 49 -3.79 0.51 -8.18
CA PRO A 49 -2.57 1.26 -7.94
C PRO A 49 -2.65 2.59 -8.69
N GLN A 50 -2.79 3.69 -7.95
CA GLN A 50 -2.63 5.05 -8.52
C GLN A 50 -1.17 5.30 -8.92
N PHE A 51 -0.25 4.56 -8.29
CA PHE A 51 1.18 4.58 -8.53
C PHE A 51 1.68 3.20 -8.90
N SER A 52 2.85 3.16 -9.54
CA SER A 52 3.46 1.89 -9.93
C SER A 52 3.92 1.09 -8.72
N GLY A 53 3.35 -0.09 -8.49
CA GLY A 53 3.71 -0.98 -7.38
C GLY A 53 2.70 -2.11 -7.20
N PRO A 54 2.89 -2.99 -6.21
CA PRO A 54 1.91 -4.01 -5.85
C PRO A 54 0.57 -3.39 -5.44
N ASP A 55 -0.55 -4.03 -5.83
CA ASP A 55 -1.86 -3.70 -5.27
C ASP A 55 -1.93 -4.13 -3.79
N TYR A 56 -2.96 -3.64 -3.10
CA TYR A 56 -3.13 -3.88 -1.67
C TYR A 56 -3.12 -5.37 -1.30
N ARG A 57 -3.85 -6.21 -2.05
CA ARG A 57 -3.97 -7.64 -1.73
C ARG A 57 -2.66 -8.37 -2.00
N CYS A 58 -2.02 -8.10 -3.14
CA CYS A 58 -0.73 -8.69 -3.46
C CYS A 58 0.33 -8.30 -2.41
N ALA A 59 0.33 -7.05 -1.95
CA ALA A 59 1.32 -6.55 -0.99
C ALA A 59 1.22 -7.21 0.39
N TYR A 60 0.00 -7.48 0.85
CA TYR A 60 -0.28 -7.92 2.23
C TYR A 60 -0.81 -9.35 2.33
N ASP A 61 -0.77 -10.11 1.24
CA ASP A 61 -1.07 -11.54 1.28
C ASP A 61 -0.09 -12.25 2.23
N GLY A 62 -0.61 -12.99 3.20
CA GLY A 62 0.18 -13.61 4.27
C GLY A 62 0.60 -12.68 5.42
N ALA A 63 0.19 -11.41 5.41
CA ALA A 63 0.44 -10.51 6.53
C ALA A 63 -0.35 -10.95 7.79
N PRO A 64 0.22 -10.81 9.01
CA PRO A 64 -0.49 -11.11 10.25
C PRO A 64 -1.71 -10.18 10.45
N SER A 65 -2.66 -10.54 11.30
CA SER A 65 -3.79 -9.65 11.60
C SER A 65 -3.31 -8.30 12.18
N PRO A 66 -4.07 -7.21 12.03
CA PRO A 66 -3.70 -5.90 12.59
C PRO A 66 -3.39 -5.96 14.09
N ASP A 67 -4.20 -6.68 14.87
CA ASP A 67 -3.98 -6.85 16.31
C ASP A 67 -2.68 -7.58 16.64
N ALA A 68 -2.37 -8.65 15.90
CA ALA A 68 -1.13 -9.40 16.07
C ALA A 68 0.09 -8.56 15.68
N GLU A 69 -0.03 -7.75 14.63
CA GLU A 69 1.04 -6.85 14.19
C GLU A 69 1.27 -5.72 15.21
N GLN A 70 0.20 -5.15 15.77
CA GLN A 70 0.29 -4.13 16.80
C GLN A 70 0.96 -4.65 18.08
N PHE A 71 0.61 -5.87 18.51
CA PHE A 71 1.27 -6.53 19.65
C PHE A 71 2.76 -6.76 19.36
N ALA A 72 3.10 -7.25 18.17
CA ALA A 72 4.49 -7.48 17.79
C ALA A 72 5.31 -6.17 17.70
N LEU A 73 4.72 -5.08 17.20
CA LEU A 73 5.35 -3.76 17.17
C LEU A 73 5.58 -3.19 18.56
N ALA A 74 4.64 -3.37 19.50
CA ALA A 74 4.82 -2.97 20.88
C ALA A 74 6.00 -3.71 21.53
N ALA A 75 6.10 -5.02 21.32
CA ALA A 75 7.22 -5.82 21.82
C ALA A 75 8.58 -5.39 21.23
N LEU A 76 8.63 -5.07 19.92
CA LEU A 76 9.83 -4.52 19.30
C LEU A 76 10.21 -3.15 19.87
N ALA A 77 9.24 -2.29 20.13
CA ALA A 77 9.48 -0.98 20.70
C ALA A 77 10.04 -1.06 22.14
N GLU A 78 9.57 -2.02 22.94
CA GLU A 78 10.06 -2.27 24.30
C GLU A 78 11.49 -2.80 24.34
N GLN A 79 11.86 -3.65 23.38
CA GLN A 79 13.23 -4.17 23.26
C GLN A 79 14.22 -3.09 22.84
N GLY A 80 13.74 -2.09 22.08
CA GLY A 80 14.59 -1.09 21.43
C GLY A 80 15.35 -1.70 20.26
N ALA A 81 15.64 -0.88 19.25
CA ALA A 81 16.41 -1.34 18.09
C ALA A 81 17.91 -1.32 18.39
N ALA A 82 18.57 -2.46 18.21
CA ALA A 82 20.01 -2.65 18.39
C ALA A 82 20.82 -2.21 17.17
N ASP A 83 20.22 -2.24 15.98
CA ASP A 83 20.88 -1.82 14.73
C ASP A 83 19.93 -1.16 13.72
N VAL A 84 20.51 -0.67 12.62
CA VAL A 84 19.81 0.01 11.50
C VAL A 84 18.77 -0.90 10.85
N GLY A 85 19.03 -2.21 10.74
CA GLY A 85 18.12 -3.18 10.15
C GLY A 85 16.89 -3.42 11.02
N GLU A 86 17.05 -3.43 12.34
CA GLU A 86 15.94 -3.51 13.29
C GLU A 86 15.09 -2.23 13.30
N VAL A 87 15.72 -1.05 13.27
CA VAL A 87 14.99 0.24 13.10
C VAL A 87 14.17 0.20 11.81
N ARG A 88 14.79 -0.22 10.70
CA ARG A 88 14.11 -0.31 9.42
C ARG A 88 12.93 -1.28 9.46
N THR A 89 13.13 -2.47 10.03
CA THR A 89 12.08 -3.48 10.15
C THR A 89 10.90 -2.95 10.95
N PHE A 90 11.16 -2.23 12.05
CA PHE A 90 10.12 -1.57 12.82
C PHE A 90 9.36 -0.53 11.99
N LEU A 91 10.06 0.36 11.27
CA LEU A 91 9.45 1.38 10.41
C LEU A 91 8.60 0.76 9.31
N LEU A 92 9.12 -0.28 8.62
CA LEU A 92 8.43 -0.97 7.55
C LEU A 92 7.13 -1.62 8.05
N ARG A 93 7.21 -2.35 9.16
CA ARG A 93 6.06 -3.03 9.77
C ARG A 93 5.01 -2.04 10.27
N LYS A 94 5.44 -0.92 10.88
CA LYS A 94 4.55 0.16 11.29
C LYS A 94 3.84 0.82 10.11
N ALA A 95 4.58 1.15 9.04
CA ALA A 95 4.01 1.77 7.85
C ALA A 95 3.01 0.84 7.15
N ALA A 96 3.33 -0.45 7.03
CA ALA A 96 2.44 -1.47 6.48
C ALA A 96 1.16 -1.64 7.31
N LEU A 97 1.26 -1.68 8.65
CA LEU A 97 0.08 -1.72 9.52
C LEU A 97 -0.84 -0.51 9.29
N LEU A 98 -0.27 0.69 9.23
CA LEU A 98 -1.06 1.91 9.04
C LEU A 98 -1.68 1.99 7.63
N ASP A 99 -0.98 1.54 6.58
CA ASP A 99 -1.56 1.44 5.23
C ASP A 99 -2.76 0.48 5.19
N ARG A 100 -2.68 -0.63 5.94
CA ARG A 100 -3.78 -1.60 6.10
C ARG A 100 -4.96 -1.04 6.86
N LEU A 101 -4.72 -0.35 7.98
CA LEU A 101 -5.77 0.33 8.73
C LEU A 101 -6.43 1.45 7.91
N ALA A 102 -5.66 2.17 7.09
CA ALA A 102 -6.21 3.15 6.15
C ALA A 102 -7.12 2.49 5.12
N TYR A 103 -6.70 1.38 4.52
CA TYR A 103 -7.53 0.63 3.57
C TYR A 103 -8.83 0.12 4.21
N ASP A 104 -8.74 -0.47 5.40
CA ASP A 104 -9.93 -0.95 6.12
C ASP A 104 -10.87 0.21 6.48
N SER A 105 -10.32 1.37 6.87
CA SER A 105 -11.13 2.56 7.16
C SER A 105 -11.86 3.13 5.94
N GLU A 106 -11.26 3.03 4.75
CA GLU A 106 -11.90 3.40 3.48
C GLU A 106 -13.06 2.45 3.14
N LEU A 107 -12.89 1.15 3.39
CA LEU A 107 -13.99 0.18 3.24
C LEU A 107 -15.14 0.47 4.21
N ASP A 108 -14.82 0.82 5.44
CA ASP A 108 -15.78 1.16 6.49
C ASP A 108 -16.53 2.47 6.21
N ARG A 109 -15.97 3.38 5.40
CA ARG A 109 -16.67 4.54 4.84
C ARG A 109 -17.92 4.13 4.08
N PHE A 110 -17.78 3.14 3.19
CA PHE A 110 -18.90 2.66 2.35
C PHE A 110 -19.97 1.94 3.18
N ARG A 111 -19.63 1.49 4.39
CA ARG A 111 -20.55 0.90 5.36
C ARG A 111 -21.18 1.93 6.30
N GLY A 112 -20.77 3.20 6.23
CA GLY A 112 -21.22 4.26 7.13
C GLY A 112 -20.67 4.15 8.55
N LEU A 113 -19.57 3.42 8.75
CA LEU A 113 -18.98 3.17 10.08
C LEU A 113 -17.97 4.26 10.48
N HIS A 114 -17.35 4.93 9.51
CA HIS A 114 -16.43 6.05 9.75
C HIS A 114 -16.85 7.31 9.01
N SER A 115 -16.59 8.47 9.65
CA SER A 115 -16.75 9.78 9.03
C SER A 115 -15.53 10.13 8.16
N GLU A 116 -15.70 11.05 7.22
CA GLU A 116 -14.62 11.53 6.35
C GLU A 116 -13.41 12.06 7.15
N ALA A 117 -13.65 12.79 8.25
CA ALA A 117 -12.58 13.32 9.10
C ALA A 117 -11.75 12.22 9.79
N VAL A 118 -12.38 11.09 10.16
CA VAL A 118 -11.66 9.94 10.72
C VAL A 118 -10.75 9.32 9.66
N ILE A 119 -11.28 9.17 8.44
CA ILE A 119 -10.59 8.55 7.31
C ILE A 119 -9.42 9.42 6.84
N GLU A 120 -9.62 10.73 6.74
CA GLU A 120 -8.56 11.68 6.39
C GLU A 120 -7.39 11.60 7.39
N ARG A 121 -7.71 11.54 8.68
CA ARG A 121 -6.69 11.39 9.73
C ARG A 121 -5.92 10.08 9.60
N ILE A 122 -6.60 8.95 9.39
CA ILE A 122 -5.95 7.64 9.27
C ILE A 122 -5.08 7.59 8.00
N ASN A 123 -5.60 8.08 6.87
CA ASN A 123 -4.84 8.18 5.63
C ASN A 123 -3.60 9.07 5.78
N SER A 124 -3.71 10.19 6.50
CA SER A 124 -2.58 11.08 6.77
C SER A 124 -1.50 10.39 7.63
N GLN A 125 -1.92 9.59 8.63
CA GLN A 125 -0.99 8.81 9.44
C GLN A 125 -0.27 7.73 8.62
N ALA A 126 -0.99 7.04 7.74
CA ALA A 126 -0.42 6.04 6.84
C ALA A 126 0.57 6.68 5.86
N ALA A 127 0.22 7.82 5.26
CA ALA A 127 1.11 8.57 4.37
C ALA A 127 2.37 9.05 5.10
N GLN A 128 2.23 9.61 6.31
CA GLN A 128 3.40 10.06 7.08
C GLN A 128 4.33 8.90 7.43
N ALA A 129 3.80 7.77 7.91
CA ALA A 129 4.62 6.61 8.24
C ALA A 129 5.33 6.02 7.01
N ALA A 130 4.70 6.09 5.84
CA ALA A 130 5.31 5.70 4.58
C ALA A 130 6.46 6.64 4.19
N CYS A 131 6.27 7.96 4.34
CA CYS A 131 7.32 8.95 4.14
C CYS A 131 8.49 8.76 5.13
N ASP A 132 8.20 8.45 6.40
CA ASP A 132 9.23 8.22 7.43
C ASP A 132 10.13 7.03 7.05
N LEU A 133 9.54 5.90 6.61
CA LEU A 133 10.30 4.74 6.12
C LEU A 133 11.15 5.12 4.90
N MET A 134 10.54 5.81 3.93
CA MET A 134 11.20 6.15 2.68
C MET A 134 12.35 7.15 2.89
N GLY A 135 12.19 8.11 3.81
CA GLY A 135 13.25 9.02 4.24
C GLY A 135 14.40 8.29 4.93
N PHE A 136 14.07 7.35 5.83
CA PHE A 136 15.07 6.50 6.47
C PHE A 136 15.88 5.69 5.44
N ASP A 137 15.21 5.04 4.48
CA ASP A 137 15.87 4.22 3.45
C ASP A 137 16.72 5.07 2.48
N HIS A 138 16.34 6.33 2.26
CA HIS A 138 17.15 7.28 1.50
C HIS A 138 18.46 7.62 2.22
N GLU A 139 18.37 7.92 3.52
CA GLU A 139 19.53 8.30 4.34
C GLU A 139 20.46 7.11 4.62
N ALA A 140 19.90 5.91 4.79
CA ALA A 140 20.66 4.70 5.14
C ALA A 140 21.45 4.08 3.96
N MET A 141 21.28 4.59 2.73
CA MET A 141 21.91 4.17 1.45
C MET A 141 21.95 2.65 1.22
N ASP A 142 21.15 2.16 0.27
CA ASP A 142 21.09 0.77 -0.26
C ASP A 142 20.28 -0.27 0.52
N VAL A 143 19.41 0.14 1.45
CA VAL A 143 18.51 -0.79 2.16
C VAL A 143 17.09 -0.77 1.57
N TYR A 144 16.93 -0.74 0.24
CA TYR A 144 15.60 -0.80 -0.38
C TYR A 144 15.55 -1.79 -1.53
N VAL A 145 14.36 -2.28 -1.85
CA VAL A 145 14.14 -3.23 -2.93
C VAL A 145 14.12 -2.46 -4.24
N ALA A 146 14.90 -2.93 -5.21
CA ALA A 146 14.85 -2.39 -6.56
C ALA A 146 13.43 -2.57 -7.14
N GLY A 147 12.81 -1.46 -7.56
CA GLY A 147 11.44 -1.49 -8.03
C GLY A 147 10.96 -0.16 -8.60
N PRO A 148 9.71 -0.10 -9.05
CA PRO A 148 9.13 1.09 -9.66
C PRO A 148 9.10 2.33 -8.76
N THR A 149 9.10 2.14 -7.43
CA THR A 149 9.17 3.24 -6.47
C THR A 149 10.48 3.13 -5.70
N THR A 150 11.24 4.22 -5.62
CA THR A 150 12.56 4.27 -4.98
C THR A 150 12.66 5.46 -4.02
N PRO A 151 13.44 5.37 -2.93
CA PRO A 151 13.64 6.48 -1.99
C PRO A 151 14.13 7.78 -2.65
N GLY A 152 14.85 7.68 -3.78
CA GLY A 152 15.34 8.84 -4.54
C GLY A 152 14.24 9.79 -5.01
N SER A 153 12.99 9.33 -5.14
CA SER A 153 11.85 10.19 -5.49
C SER A 153 11.43 11.17 -4.37
N VAL A 154 11.98 11.05 -3.15
CA VAL A 154 11.87 12.07 -2.09
C VAL A 154 12.76 13.28 -2.38
N ALA A 155 13.94 13.06 -2.97
CA ALA A 155 15.01 14.06 -3.10
C ALA A 155 14.74 15.11 -4.19
N ASP A 156 13.92 14.79 -5.19
CA ASP A 156 13.66 15.69 -6.34
C ASP A 156 12.72 16.88 -5.99
N GLY A 157 12.35 17.05 -4.72
CA GLY A 157 11.57 18.21 -4.26
C GLY A 157 10.14 18.28 -4.80
N THR A 158 9.67 17.23 -5.48
CA THR A 158 8.33 17.16 -6.07
C THR A 158 7.22 17.00 -5.03
N GLY A 159 7.56 16.84 -3.75
CA GLY A 159 6.64 16.41 -2.72
C GLY A 159 6.24 14.96 -2.97
N LEU A 160 6.46 14.08 -2.01
CA LEU A 160 5.87 12.76 -2.11
C LEU A 160 4.35 12.92 -2.00
N ASP A 161 3.63 12.56 -3.06
CA ASP A 161 2.22 12.22 -2.90
C ASP A 161 2.16 11.07 -1.88
N GLY A 162 1.36 11.22 -0.82
CA GLY A 162 1.18 10.18 0.19
C GLY A 162 0.77 8.83 -0.42
N GLY A 163 0.14 8.83 -1.59
CA GLY A 163 -0.14 7.62 -2.36
C GLY A 163 1.11 6.94 -2.92
N ALA A 164 2.11 7.70 -3.39
CA ALA A 164 3.38 7.17 -3.91
C ALA A 164 4.22 6.54 -2.79
N ALA A 165 4.30 7.21 -1.64
CA ALA A 165 4.98 6.67 -0.46
C ALA A 165 4.33 5.36 0.01
N ARG A 166 2.99 5.26 -0.01
CA ARG A 166 2.28 4.02 0.34
C ARG A 166 2.53 2.89 -0.67
N ALA A 167 2.68 3.20 -1.96
CA ALA A 167 3.08 2.20 -2.97
C ALA A 167 4.50 1.68 -2.73
N TYR A 168 5.42 2.53 -2.25
CA TYR A 168 6.75 2.12 -1.80
C TYR A 168 6.67 1.12 -0.64
N VAL A 169 5.88 1.43 0.40
CA VAL A 169 5.66 0.52 1.55
C VAL A 169 5.18 -0.85 1.09
N ARG A 170 4.21 -0.90 0.17
CA ARG A 170 3.67 -2.16 -0.37
C ARG A 170 4.73 -3.01 -1.08
N GLN A 171 5.61 -2.37 -1.84
CA GLN A 171 6.74 -3.03 -2.51
C GLN A 171 7.71 -3.62 -1.49
N GLU A 172 8.17 -2.81 -0.54
CA GLU A 172 9.13 -3.22 0.47
C GLU A 172 8.57 -4.31 1.39
N TYR A 173 7.29 -4.18 1.80
CA TYR A 173 6.66 -5.15 2.68
C TYR A 173 6.45 -6.49 2.00
N ARG A 174 6.07 -6.47 0.71
CA ARG A 174 5.94 -7.72 -0.06
C ARG A 174 7.25 -8.48 -0.14
N ALA A 175 8.32 -7.79 -0.51
CA ALA A 175 9.65 -8.40 -0.58
C ALA A 175 10.13 -8.91 0.78
N TRP A 176 9.83 -8.18 1.86
CA TRP A 176 10.11 -8.62 3.22
C TRP A 176 9.35 -9.90 3.60
N LEU A 177 8.07 -10.02 3.24
CA LEU A 177 7.30 -11.25 3.43
C LEU A 177 7.86 -12.41 2.62
N ASP A 178 8.22 -12.18 1.36
CA ASP A 178 8.78 -13.22 0.48
C ASP A 178 10.15 -13.71 0.99
N GLY A 179 10.96 -12.83 1.60
CA GLY A 179 12.25 -13.20 2.22
C GLY A 179 12.16 -13.93 3.55
N ARG A 180 10.95 -14.12 4.12
CA ARG A 180 10.73 -14.90 5.35
C ARG A 180 10.37 -16.37 5.09
N GLN A 181 10.08 -16.72 3.83
CA GLN A 181 9.73 -18.08 3.39
C GLN A 181 10.99 -18.87 3.04
#